data_AF-A0A660NER5-F1
#
_entry.id   AF-A0A660NER5-F1
#
_cell.length_a   1.000
_cell.length_b   1.000
_cell.length_c   1.000
_cell.angle_alpha   90.00
_cell.angle_beta   90.00
_cell.angle_gamma   90.00
#
_symmetry.space_group_name_H-M   'P 1'
#
loop_
_entity.id
_entity.type
_entity.pdbx_description
1 polymer ?
#
loop_
_entity_poly.entity_id
_entity_poly.type
_entity_poly.pdbx_seq_one_letter_code
_entity_poly.pdbx_strand_id
1 'polypeptide(L)' 'MNFTEFLKQFVRDLQRELEKEFGRMVVEENHIRKLQLSSYHGITVRQEHGVIGISIDVFPLFLDSRAPSAGAVRSTD' A
#
# COMPACT_ATOMS: atom_id res chain seq x y z
N MET A 1 4.90 -13.00 -7.66
CA MET A 1 3.71 -12.13 -7.51
C MET A 1 3.82 -10.94 -8.45
N ASN A 2 2.82 -10.71 -9.31
CA ASN A 2 2.75 -9.50 -10.16
C ASN A 2 2.20 -8.29 -9.38
N PHE A 3 2.19 -7.09 -9.98
CA PHE A 3 1.75 -5.88 -9.28
C PHE A 3 0.27 -5.92 -8.88
N THR A 4 -0.59 -6.48 -9.72
CA THR A 4 -2.02 -6.63 -9.44
C THR A 4 -2.29 -7.59 -8.27
N GLU A 5 -1.56 -8.70 -8.21
CA GLU A 5 -1.63 -9.65 -7.09
C GLU A 5 -1.10 -9.02 -5.80
N PHE A 6 0.01 -8.27 -5.89
CA PHE A 6 0.54 -7.51 -4.76
C PHE A 6 -0.50 -6.53 -4.22
N LEU A 7 -1.13 -5.75 -5.11
CA LEU A 7 -2.11 -4.74 -4.72
C LEU A 7 -3.30 -5.34 -3.99
N LYS A 8 -3.87 -6.43 -4.52
CA LYS A 8 -4.97 -7.15 -3.89
C LYS A 8 -4.61 -7.69 -2.52
N GLN A 9 -3.41 -8.22 -2.36
CA GLN A 9 -2.94 -8.73 -1.07
C GLN A 9 -2.72 -7.57 -0.08
N PHE A 10 -2.06 -6.50 -0.52
CA PHE A 10 -1.80 -5.31 0.28
C PHE A 10 -3.09 -4.67 0.80
N VAL A 11 -4.11 -4.50 -0.03
CA VAL A 11 -5.41 -3.93 0.38
C VAL A 11 -6.07 -4.79 1.45
N ARG A 12 -6.08 -6.12 1.27
CA ARG A 12 -6.67 -7.05 2.24
C ARG A 12 -5.93 -7.01 3.58
N ASP A 13 -4.61 -7.04 3.54
CA ASP A 13 -3.78 -7.01 4.75
C ASP A 13 -3.91 -5.67 5.47
N LEU A 14 -3.87 -4.56 4.73
CA LEU A 14 -4.04 -3.22 5.29
C LEU A 14 -5.41 -3.06 5.96
N GLN A 15 -6.49 -3.50 5.30
CA GLN A 15 -7.83 -3.46 5.90
C GLN A 15 -7.88 -4.28 7.19
N ARG A 16 -7.39 -5.52 7.16
CA ARG A 16 -7.37 -6.40 8.33
C ARG A 16 -6.57 -5.84 9.49
N GLU A 17 -5.41 -5.23 9.25
CA GLU A 17 -4.59 -4.65 10.32
C GLU A 17 -5.24 -3.39 10.89
N LEU A 18 -5.75 -2.49 10.04
CA LEU A 18 -6.44 -1.29 10.50
C LEU A 18 -7.73 -1.61 11.27
N GLU A 19 -8.46 -2.65 10.88
CA GLU A 19 -9.69 -3.06 11.56
C GLU A 19 -9.45 -3.57 12.99
N LYS A 20 -8.26 -4.10 13.28
CA LYS A 20 -7.89 -4.50 14.64
C LYS A 20 -7.73 -3.32 15.59
N GLU A 21 -7.20 -2.20 15.10
CA GLU A 21 -6.90 -1.04 15.93
C GLU A 21 -8.02 0.00 15.96
N PHE A 22 -8.71 0.20 14.82
CA PHE A 22 -9.61 1.33 14.63
C PHE A 22 -11.09 0.95 14.42
N GLY A 23 -11.42 -0.35 14.45
CA GLY A 23 -12.76 -0.83 14.12
C GLY A 23 -13.02 -0.83 12.61
N ARG A 24 -14.28 -0.77 12.16
CA ARG A 24 -14.57 -0.93 10.72
C ARG A 24 -13.93 0.15 9.86
N MET A 25 -13.11 -0.28 8.90
CA MET A 25 -12.40 0.57 7.95
C MET A 25 -12.79 0.22 6.53
N VAL A 26 -12.81 1.23 5.67
CA VAL A 26 -12.98 1.08 4.22
C VAL A 26 -11.63 1.35 3.57
N VAL A 27 -11.13 0.36 2.82
CA VAL A 27 -9.89 0.44 2.07
C VAL A 27 -10.20 0.21 0.59
N GLU A 28 -9.93 1.19 -0.24
CA GLU A 28 -10.29 1.19 -1.66
C GLU A 28 -9.08 1.47 -2.55
N GLU A 29 -8.99 0.72 -3.66
CA GLU A 29 -8.08 1.04 -4.74
C GLU A 29 -8.61 2.23 -5.54
N ASN A 30 -7.78 3.26 -5.69
CA ASN A 30 -8.11 4.45 -6.46
C ASN A 30 -7.05 4.71 -7.51
N HIS A 31 -7.48 5.13 -8.70
CA HIS A 31 -6.56 5.54 -9.76
C HIS A 31 -6.53 7.07 -9.83
N ILE A 32 -5.46 7.66 -9.31
CA ILE A 32 -5.34 9.11 -9.17
C ILE A 32 -4.62 9.67 -10.39
N ARG A 33 -5.30 10.55 -11.11
CA ARG A 33 -4.74 11.30 -12.25
C ARG A 33 -4.31 12.68 -11.78
N LYS A 34 -3.00 12.97 -11.77
CA LYS A 34 -2.53 14.35 -11.58
C LYS A 34 -2.68 15.13 -12.88
N LEU A 35 -2.94 16.43 -12.76
CA LEU A 35 -3.13 17.39 -13.87
C LEU A 35 -1.97 17.43 -14.89
N GLN A 36 -0.82 16.82 -14.58
CA GLN A 36 0.39 16.82 -15.41
C GLN A 36 0.86 15.41 -15.80
N LEU A 37 -0.08 14.51 -16.13
CA LEU A 37 0.15 13.19 -16.75
C LEU A 37 0.76 12.09 -15.86
N SER A 38 1.19 12.37 -14.63
CA SER A 38 1.53 11.31 -13.67
C SER A 38 0.25 10.72 -13.07
N SER A 39 -0.04 9.48 -13.44
CA SER A 39 -1.10 8.68 -12.82
C SER A 39 -0.46 7.67 -11.87
N TYR A 40 -1.04 7.49 -10.69
CA TYR A 40 -0.59 6.46 -9.76
C TYR A 40 -1.77 5.68 -9.18
N HIS A 41 -1.49 4.43 -8.81
CA HIS A 41 -2.42 3.62 -8.02
C HIS A 41 -2.31 4.07 -6.56
N GLY A 42 -3.34 4.77 -6.11
CA GLY A 42 -3.53 5.20 -4.74
C GLY A 42 -4.35 4.17 -3.96
N ILE A 43 -4.03 3.95 -2.69
CA ILE A 43 -4.97 3.32 -1.76
C ILE A 43 -5.61 4.40 -0.91
N THR A 44 -6.95 4.41 -0.87
CA THR A 44 -7.72 5.28 0.02
C THR A 44 -8.18 4.52 1.24
N VAL A 45 -7.86 5.04 2.43
CA VAL A 45 -8.30 4.50 3.71
C VAL A 45 -9.21 5.52 4.39
N ARG A 46 -10.41 5.09 4.80
CA ARG A 46 -11.36 5.90 5.58
C ARG A 46 -12.09 5.06 6.63
N GLN A 47 -12.53 5.67 7.72
CA GLN A 47 -13.49 5.04 8.62
C GLN A 47 -14.85 4.92 7.92
N GLU A 48 -15.64 3.88 8.24
CA GLU A 48 -16.96 3.62 7.61
C GLU A 48 -17.89 4.85 7.65
N HIS A 49 -17.78 5.68 8.69
CA HIS A 49 -18.58 6.90 8.88
C HIS A 49 -17.72 8.18 9.03
N GLY A 50 -16.44 8.13 8.67
CA GLY A 50 -15.48 9.21 8.89
C GLY A 50 -15.11 10.01 7.63
N VAL A 51 -14.55 11.20 7.84
CA VAL A 51 -14.21 12.18 6.77
C VAL A 51 -12.72 12.13 6.38
N ILE A 52 -11.88 11.39 7.11
CA ILE A 52 -10.43 11.36 6.87
C ILE A 52 -10.11 10.29 5.83
N GLY A 53 -9.54 10.73 4.70
CA GLY A 53 -9.07 9.88 3.61
C GLY A 53 -7.56 10.03 3.40
N ILE A 54 -6.81 8.93 3.49
CA ILE A 54 -5.36 8.91 3.19
C ILE A 54 -5.16 8.26 1.83
N SER A 55 -4.38 8.88 0.94
CA SER A 55 -3.95 8.27 -0.32
C SER A 55 -2.50 7.80 -0.24
N ILE A 56 -2.24 6.52 -0.53
CA ILE A 56 -0.89 5.94 -0.51
C ILE A 56 -0.46 5.54 -1.92
N ASP A 57 0.70 6.01 -2.39
CA ASP A 57 1.34 5.47 -3.61
C ASP A 57 2.06 4.16 -3.26
N VAL A 58 1.54 3.05 -3.80
CA VAL A 58 2.01 1.69 -3.49
C VAL A 58 3.07 1.17 -4.45
N PHE A 59 3.36 1.91 -5.53
CA PHE A 59 4.34 1.46 -6.52
C PHE A 59 5.77 1.35 -5.94
N PRO A 60 6.26 2.30 -5.12
CA PRO A 60 7.56 2.15 -4.46
C PRO A 60 7.62 0.93 -3.54
N LEU A 61 6.57 0.67 -2.76
CA LEU A 61 6.49 -0.48 -1.84
C LEU A 61 6.58 -1.82 -2.59
N PHE A 62 5.99 -1.88 -3.78
CA PHE A 62 6.11 -3.06 -4.64
C PHE A 62 7.54 -3.27 -5.16
N LEU A 63 8.23 -2.19 -5.55
CA LEU A 63 9.63 -2.28 -5.99
C LEU A 63 10.52 -2.76 -4.83
N ASP A 64 10.32 -2.25 -3.62
CA ASP A 64 11.06 -2.67 -2.43
C ASP A 64 10.83 -4.14 -2.09
N SER A 65 9.59 -4.64 -2.24
CA SER A 65 9.28 -6.06 -2.01
C SER A 65 10.00 -7.02 -2.97
N ARG A 66 10.54 -6.49 -4.09
CA ARG A 66 11.28 -7.23 -5.11
C ARG A 66 12.78 -7.00 -5.03
N ALA A 67 13.24 -5.99 -4.28
CA ALA A 67 14.65 -5.78 -4.07
C ALA A 67 15.22 -7.01 -3.35
N PRO A 68 16.33 -7.60 -3.83
CA PRO A 68 17.02 -8.61 -3.06
C PRO A 68 17.37 -7.98 -1.71
N SER A 69 17.04 -8.67 -0.61
CA SER A 69 17.42 -8.23 0.73
C SER A 69 18.91 -7.89 0.70
N ALA A 70 19.23 -6.61 0.84
CA ALA A 70 20.61 -6.16 0.89
C ALA A 70 21.30 -6.99 1.98
N GLY A 71 22.32 -7.72 1.55
CA GLY A 71 22.86 -8.88 2.26
C GLY A 71 23.11 -8.61 3.73
N ALA A 72 22.88 -9.64 4.53
CA ALA A 72 23.56 -9.82 5.79
C ALA A 72 25.05 -9.50 5.57
N VAL A 73 25.50 -8.38 6.13
CA VAL A 73 26.92 -8.07 6.25
C VAL A 73 27.51 -9.17 7.13
N ARG A 74 28.04 -10.21 6.50
CA ARG A 74 28.96 -11.13 7.15
C ARG A 74 30.23 -10.34 7.39
N SER A 75 30.32 -9.75 8.59
CA SER A 75 31.61 -9.33 9.14
C SER A 75 32.43 -10.58 9.40
N THR A 76 33.24 -10.97 8.42
CA THR A 76 34.49 -11.69 8.65
C THR A 76 35.58 -10.68 8.42
N ASP A 77 36.06 -10.07 9.50
CA ASP A 77 37.46 -10.04 9.95
C ASP A 77 37.64 -9.03 11.08
#